data_AF-A0A371IKX0-F1
#
_entry.id   AF-A0A371IKX0-F1
#
_cell.length_a   1.000
_cell.length_b   1.000
_cell.length_c   1.000
_cell.angle_alpha   90.00
_cell.angle_beta   90.00
_cell.angle_gamma   90.00
#
_symmetry.space_group_name_H-M   'P 1'
#
loop_
_entity.id
_entity.type
_entity.pdbx_description
1 polymer ?
#
loop_
_entity_poly.entity_id
_entity_poly.type
_entity_poly.pdbx_seq_one_letter_code
_entity_poly.pdbx_strand_id
1 'polypeptide(L)' 'MYGYTQDDIDLMMSHINSYAREKYACKSPTELFVDMFGEDVLHLLRQQIIQKGKIILKPSLLKK' A
#
# COMPACT_ATOMS: atom_id res chain seq x y z
N MET A 1 -26.47 1.98 4.86
CA MET A 1 -25.45 2.49 3.92
C MET A 1 -24.12 1.92 4.35
N TYR A 2 -23.70 0.76 3.84
CA TYR A 2 -22.43 0.17 4.25
C TYR A 2 -21.33 0.72 3.34
N GLY A 3 -20.75 1.85 3.74
CA GLY A 3 -19.58 2.43 3.09
C GLY A 3 -18.30 1.63 3.42
N TYR A 4 -17.23 1.95 2.72
CA TYR A 4 -15.89 1.48 3.07
C TYR A 4 -15.44 2.12 4.40
N THR A 5 -14.73 1.35 5.22
CA THR A 5 -14.14 1.83 6.47
C THR A 5 -12.74 2.42 6.23
N GLN A 6 -12.15 3.06 7.24
CA GLN A 6 -10.75 3.46 7.16
C GLN A 6 -9.84 2.25 6.96
N ASP A 7 -10.14 1.11 7.59
CA ASP A 7 -9.38 -0.13 7.42
C ASP A 7 -9.42 -0.64 5.97
N ASP A 8 -10.58 -0.52 5.30
CA ASP A 8 -10.72 -0.85 3.87
C ASP A 8 -9.81 0.05 3.00
N ILE A 9 -9.71 1.35 3.34
CA ILE A 9 -8.84 2.31 2.65
C ILE A 9 -7.36 2.02 2.92
N ASP A 10 -6.99 1.75 4.18
CA ASP A 10 -5.61 1.45 4.57
C ASP A 10 -5.11 0.18 3.86
N LEU A 11 -5.97 -0.84 3.77
CA LEU A 11 -5.70 -2.06 3.03
C LEU A 11 -5.46 -1.75 1.55
N MET A 12 -6.40 -1.06 0.91
CA MET A 12 -6.27 -0.69 -0.51
C MET A 12 -4.99 0.10 -0.79
N MET A 13 -4.69 1.10 0.03
CA MET A 13 -3.51 1.95 -0.16
C MET A 13 -2.22 1.19 0.06
N SER A 14 -2.16 0.26 1.02
CA SER A 14 -0.99 -0.60 1.24
C SER A 14 -0.69 -1.45 0.00
N HIS A 15 -1.72 -1.99 -0.66
CA HIS A 15 -1.56 -2.73 -1.92
C HIS A 15 -1.08 -1.84 -3.08
N ILE A 16 -1.67 -0.64 -3.23
CA ILE A 16 -1.32 0.30 -4.32
C ILE A 16 0.11 0.85 -4.15
N ASN A 17 0.48 1.21 -2.91
CA ASN A 17 1.74 1.86 -2.61
C ASN A 17 2.92 0.88 -2.55
N SER A 18 2.64 -0.41 -2.37
CA SER A 18 3.67 -1.46 -2.47
C SER A 18 3.93 -1.93 -3.91
N TYR A 19 3.19 -1.41 -4.89
CA TYR A 19 3.40 -1.75 -6.29
C TYR A 19 4.54 -0.94 -6.91
N ALA A 20 5.59 -1.63 -7.34
CA ALA A 20 6.74 -1.08 -8.02
C ALA A 20 6.38 -0.38 -9.34
N ARG A 21 7.05 0.74 -9.64
CA ARG A 21 6.80 1.52 -10.85
C ARG A 21 8.11 1.76 -11.59
N GLU A 22 8.11 1.50 -12.90
CA GLU A 22 9.30 1.66 -13.75
C GLU A 22 9.89 3.07 -13.67
N LYS A 23 9.03 4.10 -13.68
CA LYS A 23 9.43 5.52 -13.54
C LYS A 23 10.17 5.86 -12.25
N TYR A 24 10.17 4.97 -11.27
CA TYR A 24 10.87 5.12 -10.00
C TYR A 24 12.02 4.12 -9.87
N ALA A 25 12.69 3.80 -10.99
CA ALA A 25 13.73 2.77 -11.05
C ALA A 25 13.24 1.43 -10.49
N CYS A 26 11.99 1.08 -10.81
CA CYS A 26 11.30 -0.11 -10.31
C CYS A 26 11.11 -0.17 -8.77
N LYS A 27 11.20 0.97 -8.08
CA LYS A 27 10.76 1.09 -6.68
C LYS A 27 9.27 1.40 -6.58
N SER A 28 8.67 0.98 -5.49
CA SER A 28 7.31 1.30 -5.08
C SER A 28 7.28 2.61 -4.28
N PRO A 29 6.14 3.32 -4.24
CA PRO A 29 5.97 4.46 -3.34
C PRO A 29 6.36 4.17 -1.88
N THR A 30 6.04 2.96 -1.39
CA THR A 30 6.41 2.55 -0.03
C THR A 30 7.93 2.43 0.14
N GLU A 31 8.64 1.81 -0.81
CA GLU A 31 10.11 1.72 -0.76
C GLU A 31 10.75 3.12 -0.76
N LEU A 32 10.28 4.02 -1.63
CA LEU A 32 10.77 5.40 -1.65
C LEU A 32 10.49 6.14 -0.33
N PHE A 33 9.33 5.92 0.27
CA PHE A 33 8.96 6.52 1.55
C PHE A 33 9.88 6.03 2.68
N VAL A 34 10.09 4.71 2.77
CA VAL A 34 10.95 4.10 3.79
C VAL A 34 12.40 4.57 3.62
N ASP A 35 12.89 4.68 2.39
CA ASP A 35 14.24 5.23 2.11
C ASP A 35 14.43 6.65 2.65
N MET A 36 13.37 7.47 2.67
CA MET A 36 13.42 8.87 3.10
C MET A 36 13.12 9.08 4.59
N PHE A 37 12.19 8.32 5.14
CA PHE A 37 11.59 8.61 6.46
C PHE A 37 11.68 7.43 7.45
N GLY A 38 12.09 6.26 7.00
CA GLY A 38 12.11 5.04 7.80
C GLY A 38 10.75 4.33 7.86
N GLU A 39 10.80 3.05 8.21
CA GLU A 39 9.63 2.18 8.26
C GLU A 39 8.72 2.49 9.46
N ASP A 40 9.27 2.92 10.60
CA ASP A 40 8.48 3.28 11.78
C ASP A 40 7.46 4.39 11.47
N VAL A 41 7.84 5.38 10.64
CA VAL A 41 6.96 6.47 10.22
C VAL A 41 5.86 5.97 9.28
N LEU A 42 6.15 5.00 8.42
CA LEU A 42 5.16 4.37 7.55
C LEU A 42 4.06 3.70 8.37
N HIS A 43 4.43 3.00 9.45
CA HIS A 43 3.49 2.32 10.35
C HIS A 43 2.59 3.30 11.11
N LEU A 44 3.10 4.48 11.48
CA LEU A 44 2.27 5.56 12.06
C LEU A 44 1.17 6.04 11.09
N LEU A 45 1.40 5.91 9.78
CA LEU A 45 0.42 6.22 8.73
C LEU A 45 -0.52 5.03 8.42
N ARG A 46 -0.45 3.95 9.20
CA ARG A 46 -1.26 2.71 9.03
C ARG A 46 -1.05 2.05 7.66
N GLN A 47 0.10 2.28 7.03
CA GLN A 47 0.46 1.67 5.75
C GLN A 47 1.35 0.45 5.95
N GLN A 48 1.18 -0.56 5.10
CA GLN A 48 1.95 -1.81 5.15
C GLN A 48 2.71 -2.06 3.85
N ILE A 49 3.87 -2.72 3.98
CA ILE A 49 4.65 -3.22 2.84
C ILE A 49 4.06 -4.58 2.42
N ILE A 50 3.42 -4.61 1.25
CA ILE A 50 2.87 -5.83 0.67
C ILE A 50 3.89 -6.47 -0.27
N GLN A 51 4.24 -7.72 -0.01
CA GLN A 51 5.15 -8.48 -0.88
C GLN A 51 4.58 -8.57 -2.31
N LYS A 52 5.45 -8.46 -3.32
CA LYS A 52 5.08 -8.41 -4.75
C LYS A 52 4.05 -9.47 -5.18
N GLY A 53 4.20 -10.72 -4.74
CA GLY A 53 3.28 -11.82 -5.08
C GLY A 53 1.91 -11.77 -4.39
N LYS A 54 1.72 -10.87 -3.43
CA LYS A 54 0.49 -10.70 -2.65
C LYS A 54 -0.27 -9.42 -3.01
N ILE A 55 0.23 -8.63 -3.96
CA ILE A 55 -0.40 -7.36 -4.35
C ILE A 55 -1.68 -7.64 -5.17
N ILE A 56 -2.80 -7.03 -4.78
CA ILE A 56 -4.08 -7.12 -5.48
C ILE A 56 -4.50 -5.70 -5.88
N LEU A 57 -4.45 -5.39 -7.18
CA LEU A 57 -4.88 -4.11 -7.75
C LEU A 57 -6.25 -4.20 -8.41
N LYS A 58 -7.17 -4.95 -7.79
CA LYS A 58 -8.52 -5.21 -8.30
C LYS A 58 -9.56 -4.93 -7.21
N PRO A 59 -10.80 -4.52 -7.58
CA PRO A 59 -11.87 -4.30 -6.61
C PRO A 59 -12.21 -5.53 -5.74
N SER A 60 -11.82 -6.73 -6.17
CA SER A 60 -11.96 -7.96 -5.38
C SER A 60 -11.25 -7.91 -4.02
N LEU A 61 -10.27 -7.02 -3.84
CA LEU A 61 -9.59 -6.81 -2.57
C LEU A 61 -10.55 -6.42 -1.43
N LEU A 62 -11.61 -5.67 -1.74
CA LEU A 62 -12.55 -5.13 -0.75
C LEU A 62 -13.94 -5.79 -0.84
N LYS A 63 -14.07 -6.94 -1.54
CA LYS A 63 -15.33 -7.67 -1.59
C LYS A 63 -15.61 -8.30 -0.22
N LYS A 64 -16.78 -7.99 0.33
CA LYS A 64 -17.35 -8.60 1.54
C LYS A 64 -18.22 -9.80 1.17
#